data_AF-A0A0S8CT80-F1
#
_entry.id   AF-A0A0S8CT80-F1
#
_cell.length_a   1.000
_cell.length_b   1.000
_cell.length_c   1.000
_cell.angle_alpha   90.00
_cell.angle_beta   90.00
_cell.angle_gamma   90.00
#
_symmetry.space_group_name_H-M   'P 1'
#
loop_
_entity.id
_entity.type
_entity.pdbx_description
1 polymer ?
#
loop_
_entity_poly.entity_id
_entity_poly.type
_entity_poly.pdbx_seq_one_letter_code
_entity_poly.pdbx_strand_id
1 'polypeptide(L)' 'MKKIERAIISVTDKAGVVEFGKSLSKFGVQILSTG' A
#
# COMPACT_ATOMS: atom_id res chain seq x y z
N MET A 1 -14.14 6.89 12.06
CA MET A 1 -12.80 6.34 11.74
C MET A 1 -11.97 7.44 11.10
N LYS A 2 -10.65 7.48 11.32
CA LYS A 2 -9.77 8.45 10.66
C LYS A 2 -9.41 7.96 9.25
N LYS A 3 -9.20 8.89 8.32
CA LYS A 3 -8.73 8.56 6.97
C LYS A 3 -7.31 7.99 7.05
N ILE A 4 -7.03 6.96 6.25
CA ILE A 4 -5.69 6.41 6.13
C ILE A 4 -4.87 7.34 5.22
N GLU A 5 -3.70 7.75 5.69
CA GLU A 5 -2.82 8.67 4.95
C GLU A 5 -1.53 7.98 4.48
N ARG A 6 -1.07 6.95 5.20
CA ARG A 6 0.15 6.20 4.91
C ARG A 6 -0.05 4.71 5.16
N ALA A 7 0.60 3.86 4.37
CA ALA A 7 0.60 2.41 4.52
C ALA A 7 2.01 1.85 4.37
N ILE A 8 2.38 0.89 5.23
CA ILE A 8 3.61 0.10 5.08
C ILE A 8 3.24 -1.25 4.46
N ILE A 9 3.90 -1.62 3.37
CA ILE A 9 3.74 -2.93 2.73
C ILE A 9 5.07 -3.68 2.83
N SER A 10 5.08 -4.75 3.61
CA SER A 10 6.21 -5.67 3.77
C SER A 10 5.66 -7.09 3.82
N VAL A 11 5.80 -7.81 2.73
CA VAL A 11 5.28 -9.17 2.55
C VAL A 11 6.33 -10.02 1.84
N THR A 12 6.38 -11.31 2.16
CA THR A 12 7.28 -12.26 1.51
C THR A 12 6.73 -12.68 0.15
N ASP A 13 5.44 -13.03 0.08
CA ASP A 13 4.75 -13.30 -1.18
C ASP A 13 4.24 -11.98 -1.77
N LYS A 14 4.66 -11.69 -3.02
CA LYS A 14 4.35 -10.45 -3.73
C LYS A 14 3.12 -10.58 -4.63
N ALA A 15 2.44 -11.73 -4.63
CA ALA A 15 1.22 -11.93 -5.38
C ALA A 15 0.16 -10.86 -5.03
N GLY A 16 -0.32 -10.11 -6.03
CA GLY A 16 -1.36 -9.09 -5.88
C GLY A 16 -0.94 -7.77 -5.21
N VAL A 17 0.33 -7.62 -4.80
CA VAL A 17 0.81 -6.40 -4.12
C VAL A 17 0.73 -5.17 -5.02
N VAL A 18 0.94 -5.35 -6.33
CA VAL A 18 0.93 -4.24 -7.29
C VAL A 18 -0.48 -3.67 -7.43
N GLU A 19 -1.49 -4.53 -7.58
CA GLU A 19 -2.89 -4.15 -7.69
C GLU A 19 -3.37 -3.47 -6.40
N PHE A 20 -2.99 -4.03 -5.26
CA PHE A 20 -3.29 -3.46 -3.94
C PHE A 20 -2.64 -2.08 -3.77
N GLY A 21 -1.35 -1.94 -4.06
CA GLY A 21 -0.66 -0.65 -3.98
C GLY A 21 -1.28 0.40 -4.90
N LYS A 22 -1.59 0.05 -6.15
CA LYS A 22 -2.31 0.95 -7.07
C LYS A 22 -3.66 1.42 -6.51
N SER A 23 -4.40 0.54 -5.84
CA SER A 23 -5.67 0.92 -5.21
C SER A 23 -5.44 1.94 -4.09
N LEU A 24 -4.46 1.74 -3.22
CA LEU A 24 -4.11 2.66 -2.14
C LEU A 24 -3.64 4.02 -2.67
N SER A 25 -2.84 4.04 -3.73
CA SER A 25 -2.39 5.29 -4.35
C SER A 25 -3.56 6.11 -4.91
N LYS A 26 -4.62 5.49 -5.44
CA LYS A 26 -5.84 6.20 -5.89
C LYS A 26 -6.57 6.92 -4.75
N PHE A 27 -6.44 6.43 -3.52
CA PHE A 27 -6.98 7.09 -2.33
C PHE A 27 -6.07 8.19 -1.76
N GLY A 28 -4.92 8.45 -2.39
CA GLY A 28 -3.92 9.40 -1.91
C GLY A 28 -3.11 8.87 -0.74
N VAL A 29 -3.07 7.55 -0.53
CA VAL A 29 -2.29 6.92 0.53
C VAL A 29 -0.83 6.82 0.10
N GLN A 30 0.07 7.36 0.92
CA GLN A 30 1.50 7.21 0.72
C GLN A 30 1.94 5.79 1.08
N ILE A 31 2.56 5.10 0.13
CA ILE A 31 3.07 3.74 0.35
C ILE A 31 4.54 3.82 0.74
N LEU A 32 4.88 3.20 1.86
CA LEU A 32 6.23 2.92 2.31
C LEU A 32 6.46 1.42 2.14
N SER A 33 7.55 1.05 1.49
CA SER A 33 7.90 -0.35 1.30
C SER A 33 9.36 -0.56 1.63
N THR A 34 9.67 -1.76 2.10
CA THR A 34 11.04 -2.28 2.13
C THR A 34 11.31 -2.97 0.78
N GLY A 35 12.55 -3.29 0.46
CA GLY A 35 12.86 -4.08 -0.76
C GLY A 35 11.99 -5.35 -0.89
#